data_AF-A0A6G4W7G9-F1
#
_entry.id   AF-A0A6G4W7G9-F1
#
_cell.length_a   1.000
_cell.length_b   1.000
_cell.length_c   1.000
_cell.angle_alpha   90.00
_cell.angle_beta   90.00
_cell.angle_gamma   90.00
#
_symmetry.space_group_name_H-M   'P 1'
#
loop_
_entity.id
_entity.type
_entity.pdbx_description
1 polymer ?
#
loop_
_entity_poly.entity_id
_entity_poly.type
_entity_poly.pdbx_seq_one_letter_code
_entity_poly.pdbx_strand_id
1 'polypeptide(L)'
;MQTFDVVVIGAGAAGMMCAAEAGKRGRSVLIVEHAASPGEKIRISGGGRCNFTNLHSSPKNFLSQNPHFCISALSRYTQRGFIAMVERHGIAWHEKTLGQLFCDGSAKQIIDMMVGEMKHHGAELRLSTRVESIEKMDGGFALALNDGAVRTKSLVVASGGKSIPKMGASGFGYDVAARFGLRIIETRPALVPLTFDQNTLARLAPLSGVAVDAVVSSGKTKFSEAMLFTHRGLSGPAILQISSYWREGEEIAISMLPETDMFAALRQARAENGRQAAQTALAAFLPKKLAQTIAEQANAAGNLADFSDKALRKLEAAVNGWRVKPAGSEGYRTAEVTLGGVDTHDLDSKTMEAKSVPGLYFIGEVVDVTGWLGGYNFQWAWSSGWCAGQAA
;
A
#
# COMPACT_ATOMS: atom_id res chain seq x y z
N MET A 1 -26.65 -26.80 12.73
CA MET A 1 -25.74 -26.09 11.81
C MET A 1 -26.45 -24.85 11.33
N GLN A 2 -26.00 -23.66 11.73
CA GLN A 2 -26.66 -22.41 11.33
C GLN A 2 -26.43 -22.17 9.83
N THR A 3 -27.40 -21.53 9.18
CA THR A 3 -27.35 -21.25 7.74
C THR A 3 -27.44 -19.74 7.54
N PHE A 4 -26.52 -19.20 6.75
CA PHE A 4 -26.47 -17.80 6.36
C PHE A 4 -26.52 -17.70 4.84
N ASP A 5 -27.11 -16.65 4.29
CA ASP A 5 -27.03 -16.39 2.86
C ASP A 5 -25.60 -16.11 2.42
N VAL A 6 -24.87 -15.33 3.22
CA VAL A 6 -23.50 -14.89 2.97
C VAL A 6 -22.63 -15.13 4.19
N VAL A 7 -21.47 -15.76 3.99
CA VAL A 7 -20.38 -15.80 5.00
C VAL A 7 -19.17 -15.05 4.46
N VAL A 8 -18.67 -14.08 5.22
CA VAL A 8 -17.46 -13.30 4.91
C VAL A 8 -16.33 -13.71 5.85
N ILE A 9 -15.17 -14.06 5.30
CA ILE A 9 -13.97 -14.39 6.07
C ILE A 9 -13.03 -13.18 6.09
N GLY A 10 -12.88 -12.57 7.26
CA GLY A 10 -12.02 -11.42 7.53
C GLY A 10 -12.80 -10.13 7.78
N ALA A 11 -12.72 -9.58 8.99
CA ALA A 11 -13.35 -8.31 9.38
C ALA A 11 -12.42 -7.11 9.15
N GLY A 12 -11.77 -7.10 7.98
CA GLY A 12 -11.03 -5.96 7.46
C GLY A 12 -11.92 -4.98 6.68
N ALA A 13 -11.29 -4.01 6.01
CA ALA A 13 -11.99 -3.00 5.22
C ALA A 13 -12.97 -3.58 4.20
N ALA A 14 -12.48 -4.48 3.32
CA ALA A 14 -13.31 -5.07 2.27
C ALA A 14 -14.42 -5.96 2.84
N GLY A 15 -14.12 -6.77 3.85
CA GLY A 15 -15.07 -7.69 4.45
C GLY A 15 -16.21 -6.97 5.16
N MET A 16 -15.91 -5.93 5.94
CA MET A 16 -16.96 -5.15 6.62
C MET A 16 -17.84 -4.39 5.62
N MET A 17 -17.26 -3.85 4.54
CA MET A 17 -18.03 -3.23 3.47
C MET A 17 -18.97 -4.23 2.78
N CYS A 18 -18.45 -5.41 2.43
CA CYS A 18 -19.26 -6.48 1.84
C CYS A 18 -20.41 -6.90 2.76
N ALA A 19 -20.14 -7.08 4.06
CA ALA A 19 -21.14 -7.51 5.01
C ALA A 19 -22.25 -6.46 5.21
N ALA A 20 -21.88 -5.18 5.34
CA ALA A 20 -22.85 -4.10 5.46
C ALA A 20 -23.76 -4.00 4.22
N GLU A 21 -23.17 -4.05 3.02
CA GLU A 21 -23.93 -3.92 1.76
C GLU A 21 -24.79 -5.15 1.44
N ALA A 22 -24.34 -6.36 1.77
CA ALA A 22 -25.15 -7.57 1.66
C ALA A 22 -26.32 -7.55 2.67
N GLY A 23 -26.07 -7.15 3.92
CA GLY A 23 -27.12 -6.99 4.93
C GLY A 23 -28.16 -5.95 4.52
N LYS A 24 -27.73 -4.83 3.92
CA LYS A 24 -28.61 -3.78 3.38
C LYS A 24 -29.58 -4.28 2.30
N ARG A 25 -29.20 -5.35 1.58
CA ARG A 25 -30.07 -6.06 0.61
C ARG A 25 -31.01 -7.08 1.27
N GLY A 26 -31.03 -7.17 2.59
CA GLY A 26 -31.83 -8.11 3.36
C GLY A 26 -31.25 -9.53 3.43
N ARG A 27 -29.97 -9.73 3.09
CA ARG A 27 -29.31 -11.04 3.18
C ARG A 27 -28.96 -11.34 4.63
N SER A 28 -29.06 -12.59 5.04
CA SER A 28 -28.51 -13.04 6.33
C SER A 28 -26.99 -13.19 6.22
N VAL A 29 -26.23 -12.39 6.99
CA VAL A 29 -24.77 -12.30 6.85
C VAL A 29 -24.07 -12.68 8.15
N LEU A 30 -23.07 -13.55 8.04
CA LEU A 30 -22.07 -13.79 9.09
C LEU A 30 -20.70 -13.33 8.59
N ILE A 31 -20.00 -12.55 9.40
CA ILE A 31 -18.58 -12.23 9.18
C ILE A 31 -17.75 -12.82 10.32
N VAL A 32 -16.71 -13.58 9.96
CA VAL A 32 -15.81 -14.24 10.92
C VAL A 32 -14.42 -13.62 10.85
N GLU A 33 -13.80 -13.41 12.01
CA GLU A 33 -12.47 -12.85 12.16
C GLU A 33 -11.69 -13.64 13.21
N HIS A 34 -10.48 -14.05 12.88
CA HIS A 34 -9.61 -14.80 13.78
C HIS A 34 -8.97 -13.92 14.85
N ALA A 35 -8.83 -12.62 14.60
CA ALA A 35 -8.35 -11.64 15.57
C ALA A 35 -9.40 -11.33 16.65
N ALA A 36 -8.93 -10.83 17.79
CA ALA A 36 -9.79 -10.41 18.91
C ALA A 36 -10.51 -9.07 18.66
N SER A 37 -10.19 -8.37 17.58
CA SER A 37 -10.78 -7.08 17.22
C SER A 37 -10.84 -6.94 15.69
N PRO A 38 -11.89 -6.31 15.14
CA PRO A 38 -11.99 -6.07 13.70
C PRO A 38 -11.07 -4.92 13.29
N GLY A 39 -10.74 -4.86 11.99
CA GLY A 39 -10.09 -3.69 11.41
C GLY A 39 -8.67 -3.39 11.93
N GLU A 40 -7.92 -4.39 12.39
CA GLU A 40 -6.58 -4.16 12.98
C GLU A 40 -5.61 -3.40 12.04
N LYS A 41 -5.66 -3.63 10.72
CA LYS A 41 -4.92 -2.82 9.74
C LYS A 41 -5.46 -1.39 9.60
N ILE A 42 -6.78 -1.19 9.66
CA ILE A 42 -7.39 0.16 9.68
C ILE A 42 -6.84 0.94 10.87
N ARG A 43 -6.84 0.32 12.06
CA ARG A 43 -6.43 0.93 13.33
C ARG A 43 -5.03 1.52 13.29
N ILE A 44 -4.07 0.87 12.62
CA ILE A 44 -2.67 1.32 12.54
C ILE A 44 -2.37 2.15 11.29
N SER A 45 -3.27 2.16 10.30
CA SER A 45 -3.04 2.85 9.03
C SER A 45 -2.97 4.37 9.18
N GLY A 46 -2.20 5.02 8.30
CA GLY A 46 -2.06 6.47 8.29
C GLY A 46 -1.56 7.04 9.63
N GLY A 47 -0.69 6.32 10.35
CA GLY A 47 -0.23 6.72 11.68
C GLY A 47 -1.33 6.70 12.74
N GLY A 48 -2.35 5.84 12.59
CA GLY A 48 -3.50 5.77 13.49
C GLY A 48 -4.62 6.75 13.18
N ARG A 49 -4.55 7.48 12.05
CA ARG A 49 -5.59 8.41 11.56
C ARG A 49 -6.36 7.91 10.34
N CYS A 50 -5.97 6.76 9.78
CA CYS A 50 -6.56 6.15 8.58
C CYS A 50 -6.55 7.06 7.35
N ASN A 51 -5.63 6.80 6.41
CA ASN A 51 -5.71 7.38 5.07
C ASN A 51 -6.78 6.64 4.25
N PHE A 52 -8.06 6.97 4.46
CA PHE A 52 -9.18 6.09 4.15
C PHE A 52 -9.56 6.04 2.66
N THR A 53 -9.15 7.03 1.86
CA THR A 53 -9.31 7.04 0.40
C THR A 53 -8.41 8.10 -0.24
N ASN A 54 -8.46 8.22 -1.58
CA ASN A 54 -7.81 9.28 -2.33
C ASN A 54 -8.78 9.97 -3.31
N LEU A 55 -8.77 11.31 -3.36
CA LEU A 55 -9.57 12.10 -4.30
C LEU A 55 -9.32 11.75 -5.77
N HIS A 56 -8.11 11.30 -6.09
CA HIS A 56 -7.66 10.97 -7.44
C HIS A 56 -7.71 9.47 -7.76
N SER A 57 -8.39 8.66 -6.93
CA SER A 57 -8.49 7.22 -7.15
C SER A 57 -9.04 6.91 -8.55
N SER A 58 -8.22 6.22 -9.34
CA SER A 58 -8.54 5.81 -10.70
C SER A 58 -7.74 4.55 -11.08
N PRO A 59 -8.13 3.82 -12.13
CA PRO A 59 -7.48 2.56 -12.51
C PRO A 59 -5.95 2.64 -12.68
N LYS A 60 -5.41 3.77 -13.13
CA LYS A 60 -3.96 3.99 -13.29
C LYS A 60 -3.16 3.92 -11.98
N ASN A 61 -3.84 4.04 -10.83
CA ASN A 61 -3.21 4.02 -9.50
C ASN A 61 -3.09 2.60 -8.93
N PHE A 62 -3.44 1.58 -9.70
CA PHE A 62 -3.44 0.18 -9.27
C PHE A 62 -2.57 -0.67 -10.20
N LEU A 63 -1.80 -1.57 -9.59
CA LEU A 63 -1.00 -2.57 -10.28
C LEU A 63 -1.75 -3.90 -10.27
N SER A 64 -1.80 -4.56 -11.42
CA SER A 64 -2.40 -5.87 -11.63
C SER A 64 -1.86 -6.48 -12.92
N GLN A 65 -1.84 -7.82 -13.03
CA GLN A 65 -1.65 -8.51 -14.31
C GLN A 65 -2.81 -8.27 -15.29
N ASN A 66 -3.97 -7.81 -14.79
CA ASN A 66 -5.08 -7.34 -15.60
C ASN A 66 -5.38 -5.86 -15.30
N PRO A 67 -4.77 -4.91 -16.02
CA PRO A 67 -4.95 -3.47 -15.76
C PRO A 67 -6.39 -2.97 -15.84
N HIS A 68 -7.28 -3.71 -16.52
CA HIS A 68 -8.68 -3.32 -16.71
C HIS A 68 -9.63 -3.85 -15.63
N PHE A 69 -9.19 -4.79 -14.79
CA PHE A 69 -10.07 -5.48 -13.84
C PHE A 69 -10.75 -4.51 -12.86
N CYS A 70 -9.98 -3.58 -12.28
CA CYS A 70 -10.48 -2.67 -11.25
C CYS A 70 -11.43 -1.58 -11.77
N ILE A 71 -11.52 -1.35 -13.09
CA ILE A 71 -12.29 -0.26 -13.70
C ILE A 71 -13.77 -0.33 -13.27
N SER A 72 -14.38 -1.51 -13.41
CA SER A 72 -15.80 -1.73 -13.10
C SER A 72 -16.09 -1.40 -11.63
N ALA A 73 -15.32 -1.96 -10.70
CA ALA A 73 -15.53 -1.74 -9.27
C ALA A 73 -15.34 -0.27 -8.87
N LEU A 74 -14.24 0.37 -9.32
CA LEU A 74 -13.93 1.77 -9.00
C LEU A 74 -14.94 2.75 -9.59
N SER A 75 -15.59 2.41 -10.71
CA SER A 75 -16.64 3.24 -11.31
C SER A 75 -17.98 3.15 -10.58
N ARG A 76 -18.31 1.98 -10.01
CA ARG A 76 -19.60 1.72 -9.36
C ARG A 76 -19.62 2.16 -7.90
N TYR A 77 -18.51 2.03 -7.21
CA TYR A 77 -18.33 2.57 -5.87
C TYR A 77 -17.08 3.45 -5.81
N THR A 78 -17.29 4.75 -5.98
CA THR A 78 -16.21 5.73 -6.03
C THR A 78 -15.80 6.18 -4.63
N GLN A 79 -14.67 6.88 -4.54
CA GLN A 79 -14.22 7.57 -3.33
C GLN A 79 -15.27 8.51 -2.76
N ARG A 80 -16.10 9.13 -3.62
CA ARG A 80 -17.19 10.01 -3.18
C ARG A 80 -18.26 9.25 -2.40
N GLY A 81 -18.51 7.99 -2.75
CA GLY A 81 -19.44 7.13 -2.01
C GLY A 81 -18.98 6.91 -0.57
N PHE A 82 -17.68 6.63 -0.38
CA PHE A 82 -17.10 6.43 0.94
C PHE A 82 -16.99 7.75 1.73
N ILE A 83 -16.57 8.85 1.09
CA ILE A 83 -16.54 10.19 1.72
C ILE A 83 -17.93 10.57 2.25
N ALA A 84 -18.98 10.37 1.44
CA ALA A 84 -20.34 10.64 1.87
C ALA A 84 -20.78 9.76 3.05
N MET A 85 -20.27 8.54 3.17
CA MET A 85 -20.51 7.69 4.34
C MET A 85 -19.83 8.26 5.59
N VAL A 86 -18.56 8.62 5.49
CA VAL A 86 -17.79 9.26 6.58
C VAL A 86 -18.48 10.54 7.08
N GLU A 87 -18.95 11.38 6.15
CA GLU A 87 -19.69 12.62 6.47
C GLU A 87 -21.04 12.36 7.14
N ARG A 88 -21.82 11.37 6.67
CA ARG A 88 -23.10 10.99 7.30
C ARG A 88 -22.94 10.53 8.75
N HIS A 89 -21.79 9.95 9.08
CA HIS A 89 -21.44 9.53 10.45
C HIS A 89 -20.76 10.63 11.27
N GLY A 90 -20.68 11.86 10.75
CA GLY A 90 -20.13 13.01 11.48
C GLY A 90 -18.64 12.90 11.78
N ILE A 91 -17.89 12.12 11.00
CA ILE A 91 -16.45 11.95 11.17
C ILE A 91 -15.73 13.07 10.42
N ALA A 92 -15.06 13.95 11.15
CA ALA A 92 -14.26 15.03 10.57
C ALA A 92 -13.01 14.48 9.87
N TRP A 93 -12.68 15.06 8.72
CA TRP A 93 -11.57 14.66 7.87
C TRP A 93 -10.97 15.86 7.14
N HIS A 94 -9.71 15.72 6.72
CA HIS A 94 -9.01 16.69 5.88
C HIS A 94 -8.23 16.00 4.76
N GLU A 95 -7.98 16.75 3.70
CA GLU A 95 -6.96 16.40 2.71
C GLU A 95 -5.57 16.76 3.26
N LYS A 96 -4.61 15.85 3.11
CA LYS A 96 -3.20 16.13 3.40
C LYS A 96 -2.49 16.65 2.14
N THR A 97 -1.85 15.75 1.40
CA THR A 97 -1.19 16.07 0.13
C THR A 97 -1.65 15.05 -0.92
N LEU A 98 -1.60 15.44 -2.20
CA LEU A 98 -1.85 14.53 -3.32
C LEU A 98 -3.20 13.79 -3.22
N GLY A 99 -4.25 14.46 -2.74
CA GLY A 99 -5.59 13.91 -2.61
C GLY A 99 -5.80 12.91 -1.47
N GLN A 100 -4.82 12.70 -0.58
CA GLN A 100 -4.92 11.75 0.53
C GLN A 100 -5.88 12.25 1.61
N LEU A 101 -6.89 11.46 1.98
CA LEU A 101 -7.89 11.85 2.97
C LEU A 101 -7.69 11.10 4.29
N PHE A 102 -7.56 11.86 5.38
CA PHE A 102 -7.33 11.32 6.72
C PHE A 102 -8.44 11.76 7.67
N CYS A 103 -8.76 10.92 8.65
CA CYS A 103 -9.55 11.37 9.78
C CYS A 103 -8.77 12.43 10.59
N ASP A 104 -9.48 13.42 11.11
CA ASP A 104 -8.91 14.36 12.09
C ASP A 104 -8.60 13.67 13.41
N GLY A 105 -9.47 12.74 13.79
CA GLY A 105 -9.35 11.89 14.98
C GLY A 105 -8.73 10.53 14.69
N SER A 106 -9.15 9.54 15.49
CA SER A 106 -8.59 8.19 15.43
C SER A 106 -9.18 7.38 14.28
N ALA A 107 -8.35 6.53 13.67
CA ALA A 107 -8.76 5.48 12.74
C ALA A 107 -9.87 4.56 13.29
N LYS A 108 -10.00 4.47 14.62
CA LYS A 108 -11.10 3.74 15.27
C LYS A 108 -12.47 4.26 14.86
N GLN A 109 -12.62 5.54 14.54
CA GLN A 109 -13.89 6.10 14.07
C GLN A 109 -14.38 5.41 12.79
N ILE A 110 -13.48 5.04 11.87
CA ILE A 110 -13.83 4.27 10.67
C ILE A 110 -14.24 2.84 11.03
N ILE A 111 -13.55 2.21 11.99
CA ILE A 111 -13.89 0.85 12.44
C ILE A 111 -15.27 0.86 13.09
N ASP A 112 -15.51 1.79 14.02
CA ASP A 112 -16.78 1.93 14.74
C ASP A 112 -17.94 2.23 13.77
N MET A 113 -17.70 3.08 12.77
CA MET A 113 -18.64 3.34 11.68
C MET A 113 -18.99 2.06 10.92
N MET A 114 -17.99 1.30 10.45
CA MET A 114 -18.23 0.09 9.66
C MET A 114 -18.91 -1.01 10.48
N VAL A 115 -18.54 -1.18 11.75
CA VAL A 115 -19.22 -2.09 12.68
C VAL A 115 -20.66 -1.65 12.93
N GLY A 116 -20.89 -0.34 13.06
CA GLY A 116 -22.23 0.25 13.18
C GLY A 116 -23.10 -0.02 11.96
N GLU A 117 -22.58 0.20 10.75
CA GLU A 117 -23.28 -0.09 9.48
C GLU A 117 -23.65 -1.58 9.36
N MET A 118 -22.72 -2.48 9.67
CA MET A 118 -22.99 -3.92 9.69
C MET A 118 -24.11 -4.27 10.67
N LYS A 119 -24.03 -3.76 11.90
CA LYS A 119 -25.02 -4.03 12.95
C LYS A 119 -26.39 -3.46 12.59
N HIS A 120 -26.44 -2.26 12.02
CA HIS A 120 -27.67 -1.62 11.56
C HIS A 120 -28.41 -2.48 10.52
N HIS A 121 -27.65 -3.19 9.68
CA HIS A 121 -28.18 -4.08 8.65
C HIS A 121 -28.24 -5.57 9.05
N GLY A 122 -28.11 -5.88 10.35
CA GLY A 122 -28.32 -7.22 10.89
C GLY A 122 -27.21 -8.23 10.59
N ALA A 123 -26.02 -7.79 10.16
CA ALA A 123 -24.88 -8.68 9.99
C ALA A 123 -24.32 -9.12 11.35
N GLU A 124 -24.04 -10.42 11.49
CA GLU A 124 -23.46 -11.01 12.68
C GLU A 124 -21.93 -11.00 12.58
N LEU A 125 -21.25 -10.46 13.60
CA LEU A 125 -19.78 -10.45 13.70
C LEU A 125 -19.30 -11.42 14.76
N ARG A 126 -18.46 -12.39 14.36
CA ARG A 126 -17.74 -13.29 15.28
C ARG A 126 -16.24 -13.05 15.24
N LEU A 127 -15.69 -12.68 16.39
CA LEU A 127 -14.27 -12.43 16.60
C LEU A 127 -13.63 -13.63 17.30
N SER A 128 -12.31 -13.76 17.19
CA SER A 128 -11.56 -14.94 17.67
C SER A 128 -12.07 -16.27 17.08
N THR A 129 -12.68 -16.20 15.89
CA THR A 129 -13.27 -17.34 15.18
C THR A 129 -12.42 -17.68 13.96
N ARG A 130 -11.86 -18.88 13.96
CA ARG A 130 -11.00 -19.39 12.90
C ARG A 130 -11.79 -20.34 12.01
N VAL A 131 -11.55 -20.25 10.70
CA VAL A 131 -12.04 -21.22 9.73
C VAL A 131 -11.04 -22.38 9.69
N GLU A 132 -11.51 -23.58 10.02
CA GLU A 132 -10.71 -24.80 10.06
C GLU A 132 -10.79 -25.56 8.73
N SER A 133 -11.99 -25.62 8.14
CA SER A 133 -12.20 -26.23 6.82
C SER A 133 -13.31 -25.54 6.04
N ILE A 134 -13.22 -25.64 4.72
CA ILE A 134 -14.22 -25.16 3.77
C ILE A 134 -14.50 -26.30 2.79
N GLU A 135 -15.76 -26.70 2.67
CA GLU A 135 -16.20 -27.74 1.75
C GLU A 135 -17.23 -27.18 0.79
N LYS A 136 -17.08 -27.47 -0.50
CA LYS A 136 -18.11 -27.17 -1.50
C LYS A 136 -19.24 -28.18 -1.35
N MET A 137 -20.47 -27.69 -1.38
CA MET A 137 -21.68 -28.51 -1.40
C MET A 137 -22.55 -28.12 -2.59
N ASP A 138 -23.55 -28.94 -2.88
CA ASP A 138 -24.63 -28.58 -3.80
C ASP A 138 -25.31 -27.29 -3.32
N GLY A 139 -25.26 -26.24 -4.16
CA GLY A 139 -25.89 -24.96 -3.87
C GLY A 139 -25.18 -24.08 -2.84
N GLY A 140 -23.95 -24.40 -2.38
CA GLY A 140 -23.27 -23.57 -1.39
C GLY A 140 -21.95 -24.12 -0.86
N PHE A 141 -21.66 -23.83 0.41
CA PHE A 141 -20.45 -24.18 1.15
C PHE A 141 -20.78 -24.57 2.59
N ALA A 142 -20.04 -25.52 3.15
CA ALA A 142 -19.99 -25.79 4.58
C ALA A 142 -18.64 -25.33 5.13
N LEU A 143 -18.67 -24.67 6.28
CA LEU A 143 -17.46 -24.24 7.00
C LEU A 143 -17.46 -24.87 8.38
N ALA A 144 -16.34 -25.48 8.75
CA ALA A 144 -16.02 -25.80 10.13
C ALA A 144 -15.28 -24.59 10.73
N LEU A 145 -15.82 -24.06 11.82
CA LEU A 145 -15.20 -23.02 12.63
C LEU A 145 -14.84 -23.62 13.99
N ASN A 146 -13.86 -23.03 14.68
CA ASN A 146 -13.50 -23.45 16.03
C ASN A 146 -14.64 -23.30 17.06
N ASP A 147 -15.68 -22.52 16.75
CA ASP A 147 -16.86 -22.31 17.60
C ASP A 147 -18.14 -22.99 17.07
N GLY A 148 -18.02 -23.78 16.00
CA GLY A 148 -19.14 -24.54 15.42
C GLY A 148 -19.15 -24.57 13.90
N ALA A 149 -20.15 -25.24 13.32
CA ALA A 149 -20.27 -25.39 11.87
C ALA A 149 -21.40 -24.52 11.29
N VAL A 150 -21.14 -23.92 10.12
CA VAL A 150 -22.11 -23.07 9.39
C VAL A 150 -22.22 -23.46 7.92
N ARG A 151 -23.38 -23.22 7.31
CA ARG A 151 -23.62 -23.35 5.87
C ARG A 151 -23.86 -21.98 5.25
N THR A 152 -23.43 -21.83 4.00
CA THR A 152 -23.73 -20.63 3.22
C THR A 152 -23.92 -20.88 1.74
N LYS A 153 -24.68 -20.01 1.06
CA LYS A 153 -24.77 -20.00 -0.39
C LYS A 153 -23.60 -19.26 -1.01
N SER A 154 -23.25 -18.12 -0.44
CA SER A 154 -22.18 -17.23 -0.91
C SER A 154 -21.06 -17.13 0.13
N LEU A 155 -19.86 -17.53 -0.25
CA LEU A 155 -18.66 -17.43 0.56
C LEU A 155 -17.75 -16.34 0.02
N VAL A 156 -17.44 -15.34 0.84
CA VAL A 156 -16.58 -14.21 0.48
C VAL A 156 -15.27 -14.28 1.25
N VAL A 157 -14.15 -14.38 0.54
CA VAL A 157 -12.80 -14.36 1.11
C VAL A 157 -12.27 -12.93 1.10
N ALA A 158 -12.14 -12.35 2.30
CA ALA A 158 -11.69 -10.97 2.54
C ALA A 158 -10.53 -10.92 3.56
N SER A 159 -9.71 -11.97 3.61
CA SER A 159 -8.67 -12.19 4.61
C SER A 159 -7.41 -11.32 4.45
N GLY A 160 -7.36 -10.49 3.40
CA GLY A 160 -6.25 -9.56 3.13
C GLY A 160 -4.98 -10.24 2.64
N GLY A 161 -3.87 -9.50 2.71
CA GLY A 161 -2.55 -9.97 2.25
C GLY A 161 -1.64 -10.52 3.34
N LYS A 162 -0.34 -10.66 3.02
CA LYS A 162 0.71 -11.18 3.92
C LYS A 162 1.40 -10.10 4.76
N SER A 163 1.13 -8.81 4.48
CA SER A 163 1.80 -7.70 5.15
C SER A 163 1.39 -7.56 6.63
N ILE A 164 2.39 -7.34 7.48
CA ILE A 164 2.30 -7.18 8.93
C ILE A 164 1.72 -8.43 9.65
N PRO A 165 2.39 -9.60 9.61
CA PRO A 165 1.90 -10.85 10.23
C PRO A 165 1.58 -10.77 11.72
N LYS A 166 2.26 -9.88 12.46
CA LYS A 166 1.98 -9.64 13.89
C LYS A 166 0.55 -9.13 14.15
N MET A 167 -0.14 -8.63 13.12
CA MET A 167 -1.52 -8.13 13.18
C MET A 167 -2.53 -9.16 12.64
N GLY A 168 -2.14 -10.42 12.49
CA GLY A 168 -3.03 -11.49 12.01
C GLY A 168 -3.02 -11.73 10.49
N ALA A 169 -2.21 -10.99 9.73
CA ALA A 169 -2.06 -11.25 8.30
C ALA A 169 -1.50 -12.66 8.04
N SER A 170 -2.10 -13.37 7.09
CA SER A 170 -1.76 -14.77 6.79
C SER A 170 -1.92 -15.09 5.29
N GLY A 171 -1.50 -16.29 4.90
CA GLY A 171 -1.67 -16.80 3.53
C GLY A 171 -3.05 -17.39 3.23
N PHE A 172 -3.98 -17.37 4.18
CA PHE A 172 -5.21 -18.15 4.15
C PHE A 172 -6.03 -17.97 2.86
N GLY A 173 -6.19 -16.74 2.38
CA GLY A 173 -6.97 -16.48 1.18
C GLY A 173 -6.37 -17.11 -0.09
N TYR A 174 -5.03 -17.18 -0.16
CA TYR A 174 -4.33 -17.85 -1.26
C TYR A 174 -4.48 -19.37 -1.15
N ASP A 175 -4.41 -19.93 0.05
CA ASP A 175 -4.61 -21.37 0.27
C ASP A 175 -6.02 -21.80 -0.15
N VAL A 176 -7.03 -20.98 0.15
CA VAL A 176 -8.42 -21.18 -0.31
C VAL A 176 -8.51 -21.10 -1.83
N ALA A 177 -7.91 -20.08 -2.46
CA ALA A 177 -7.90 -19.94 -3.91
C ALA A 177 -7.27 -21.16 -4.61
N ALA A 178 -6.09 -21.60 -4.15
CA ALA A 178 -5.39 -22.77 -4.68
C ALA A 178 -6.23 -24.05 -4.52
N ARG A 179 -6.86 -24.26 -3.36
CA ARG A 179 -7.73 -25.42 -3.11
C ARG A 179 -8.91 -25.48 -4.09
N PHE A 180 -9.43 -24.34 -4.51
CA PHE A 180 -10.51 -24.23 -5.48
C PHE A 180 -10.03 -24.09 -6.93
N GLY A 181 -8.73 -24.26 -7.19
CA GLY A 181 -8.15 -24.29 -8.53
C GLY A 181 -8.00 -22.92 -9.19
N LEU A 182 -8.07 -21.82 -8.43
CA LEU A 182 -7.77 -20.48 -8.93
C LEU A 182 -6.26 -20.24 -8.95
N ARG A 183 -5.80 -19.48 -9.93
CA ARG A 183 -4.39 -19.11 -10.08
C ARG A 183 -4.01 -18.01 -9.10
N ILE A 184 -2.75 -18.02 -8.69
CA ILE A 184 -2.17 -17.04 -7.78
C ILE A 184 -0.99 -16.39 -8.48
N ILE A 185 -1.05 -15.07 -8.64
CA ILE A 185 0.08 -14.25 -9.06
C ILE A 185 1.09 -14.17 -7.92
N GLU A 186 2.37 -14.32 -8.24
CA GLU A 186 3.49 -14.30 -7.28
C GLU A 186 3.33 -13.13 -6.29
N THR A 187 3.17 -13.48 -5.01
CA THR A 187 3.01 -12.47 -3.96
C THR A 187 4.36 -11.92 -3.53
N ARG A 188 4.51 -10.59 -3.44
CA ARG A 188 5.71 -9.96 -2.86
C ARG A 188 5.41 -8.74 -1.98
N PRO A 189 6.31 -8.37 -1.07
CA PRO A 189 6.21 -7.14 -0.29
C PRO A 189 6.19 -5.91 -1.22
N ALA A 190 5.28 -4.97 -0.95
CA ALA A 190 5.16 -3.71 -1.68
C ALA A 190 4.82 -2.56 -0.73
N LEU A 191 5.06 -1.32 -1.18
CA LEU A 191 5.08 -0.15 -0.29
C LEU A 191 5.96 -0.40 0.93
N VAL A 192 7.23 -0.74 0.67
CA VAL A 192 8.17 -1.27 1.64
C VAL A 192 9.52 -0.54 1.55
N PRO A 193 10.20 -0.26 2.68
CA PRO A 193 11.54 0.30 2.62
C PRO A 193 12.52 -0.65 1.92
N LEU A 194 13.50 -0.06 1.23
CA LEU A 194 14.54 -0.77 0.49
C LEU A 194 15.82 -0.82 1.32
N THR A 195 16.49 -1.96 1.32
CA THR A 195 17.69 -2.21 2.14
C THR A 195 18.97 -2.09 1.32
N PHE A 196 20.08 -1.80 1.99
CA PHE A 196 21.41 -1.76 1.38
C PHE A 196 22.37 -2.78 1.99
N ASP A 197 23.43 -3.11 1.25
CA ASP A 197 24.56 -3.87 1.77
C ASP A 197 25.36 -3.07 2.81
N GLN A 198 26.21 -3.77 3.58
CA GLN A 198 26.98 -3.16 4.66
C GLN A 198 27.95 -2.07 4.19
N ASN A 199 28.53 -2.21 2.99
CA ASN A 199 29.47 -1.22 2.45
C ASN A 199 28.76 0.09 2.12
N THR A 200 27.55 0.00 1.56
CA THR A 200 26.71 1.14 1.25
C THR A 200 26.13 1.75 2.52
N LEU A 201 25.70 0.95 3.49
CA LEU A 201 25.27 1.44 4.79
C LEU A 201 26.36 2.18 5.54
N ALA A 202 27.61 1.67 5.55
CA ALA A 202 28.73 2.36 6.19
C ALA A 202 28.96 3.77 5.61
N ARG A 203 28.82 3.92 4.29
CA ARG A 203 28.95 5.21 3.59
C ARG A 203 27.79 6.17 3.84
N LEU A 204 26.60 5.65 4.12
CA LEU A 204 25.37 6.43 4.31
C LEU A 204 24.97 6.57 5.79
N ALA A 205 25.66 5.91 6.72
CA ALA A 205 25.36 5.92 8.15
C ALA A 205 25.21 7.34 8.75
N PRO A 206 26.03 8.35 8.38
CA PRO A 206 25.87 9.72 8.88
C PRO A 206 24.53 10.38 8.48
N LEU A 207 23.87 9.85 7.44
CA LEU A 207 22.63 10.38 6.88
C LEU A 207 21.37 9.78 7.52
N SER A 208 21.48 8.79 8.40
CA SER A 208 20.29 8.20 9.05
C SER A 208 19.42 9.29 9.71
N GLY A 209 18.14 9.33 9.34
CA GLY A 209 17.18 10.35 9.78
C GLY A 209 17.12 11.61 8.91
N VAL A 210 18.00 11.77 7.92
CA VAL A 210 17.91 12.86 6.94
C VAL A 210 16.80 12.55 5.94
N ALA A 211 15.91 13.52 5.74
CA ALA A 211 14.88 13.50 4.71
C ALA A 211 15.15 14.58 3.65
N VAL A 212 14.80 14.27 2.40
CA VAL A 212 14.90 15.20 1.27
C VAL A 212 13.77 14.89 0.28
N ASP A 213 13.19 15.90 -0.34
CA ASP A 213 12.28 15.67 -1.47
C ASP A 213 13.07 15.10 -2.64
N ALA A 214 12.52 14.08 -3.29
CA ALA A 214 13.22 13.43 -4.39
C ALA A 214 12.25 12.89 -5.44
N VAL A 215 12.72 12.87 -6.69
CA VAL A 215 12.15 12.05 -7.75
C VAL A 215 12.90 10.73 -7.77
N VAL A 216 12.22 9.65 -7.41
CA VAL A 216 12.79 8.30 -7.45
C VAL A 216 12.16 7.52 -8.60
N SER A 217 13.00 6.81 -9.36
CA SER A 217 12.57 6.07 -10.55
C SER A 217 13.15 4.66 -10.62
N SER A 218 12.38 3.77 -11.25
CA SER A 218 12.72 2.40 -11.59
C SER A 218 12.13 2.12 -12.97
N GLY A 219 13.00 1.81 -13.95
CA GLY A 219 12.61 1.76 -15.36
C GLY A 219 11.98 3.09 -15.83
N LYS A 220 10.74 3.02 -16.31
CA LYS A 220 9.98 4.20 -16.77
C LYS A 220 9.11 4.84 -15.68
N THR A 221 8.96 4.19 -14.54
CA THR A 221 8.11 4.66 -13.45
C THR A 221 8.87 5.62 -12.56
N LYS A 222 8.22 6.71 -12.14
CA LYS A 222 8.80 7.71 -11.24
C LYS A 222 7.78 8.25 -10.26
N PHE A 223 8.24 8.59 -9.05
CA PHE A 223 7.45 9.23 -8.00
C PHE A 223 8.25 10.40 -7.40
N SER A 224 7.58 11.53 -7.22
CA SER A 224 8.14 12.74 -6.59
C SER A 224 7.53 12.88 -5.21
N GLU A 225 8.32 12.65 -4.16
CA GLU A 225 7.92 12.88 -2.76
C GLU A 225 9.15 12.77 -1.84
N ALA A 226 8.98 12.93 -0.53
CA ALA A 226 10.04 12.74 0.44
C ALA A 226 10.67 11.33 0.37
N MET A 227 12.00 11.31 0.40
CA MET A 227 12.86 10.16 0.63
C MET A 227 13.54 10.31 2.00
N LEU A 228 13.65 9.20 2.74
CA LEU A 228 14.25 9.14 4.07
C LEU A 228 15.42 8.16 4.07
N PHE A 229 16.59 8.61 4.51
CA PHE A 229 17.71 7.73 4.83
C PHE A 229 17.48 7.05 6.18
N THR A 230 17.69 5.74 6.25
CA THR A 230 17.51 4.94 7.48
C THR A 230 18.77 4.14 7.80
N HIS A 231 18.81 3.55 8.99
CA HIS A 231 19.88 2.64 9.39
C HIS A 231 19.92 1.33 8.59
N ARG A 232 18.88 1.02 7.80
CA ARG A 232 18.80 -0.20 6.97
C ARG A 232 18.85 0.08 5.46
N GLY A 233 18.66 1.32 5.04
CA GLY A 233 18.66 1.71 3.64
C GLY A 233 17.81 2.96 3.40
N LEU A 234 16.82 2.88 2.52
CA LEU A 234 15.96 4.00 2.15
C LEU A 234 14.48 3.72 2.47
N SER A 235 13.77 4.75 2.89
CA SER A 235 12.34 4.77 3.18
C SER A 235 11.73 6.11 2.73
N GLY A 236 10.55 6.45 3.23
CA GLY A 236 9.80 7.62 2.82
C GLY A 236 8.89 7.35 1.63
N PRO A 237 7.85 8.16 1.43
CA PRO A 237 6.81 7.88 0.44
C PRO A 237 7.34 7.60 -0.98
N ALA A 238 8.37 8.31 -1.45
CA ALA A 238 8.92 8.06 -2.79
C ALA A 238 9.51 6.65 -2.93
N ILE A 239 10.17 6.16 -1.89
CA ILE A 239 10.75 4.82 -1.85
C ILE A 239 9.68 3.75 -1.69
N LEU A 240 8.69 3.99 -0.82
CA LEU A 240 7.57 3.07 -0.68
C LEU A 240 6.83 2.92 -2.03
N GLN A 241 6.55 4.02 -2.72
CA GLN A 241 5.90 3.96 -4.04
C GLN A 241 6.74 3.18 -5.05
N ILE A 242 8.05 3.47 -5.16
CA ILE A 242 8.89 2.83 -6.18
C ILE A 242 9.19 1.36 -5.88
N SER A 243 9.14 0.94 -4.61
CA SER A 243 9.38 -0.46 -4.23
C SER A 243 8.36 -1.42 -4.88
N SER A 244 7.18 -0.92 -5.20
CA SER A 244 6.13 -1.67 -5.89
C SER A 244 6.45 -1.93 -7.36
N TYR A 245 7.43 -1.24 -7.94
CA TYR A 245 7.87 -1.41 -9.34
C TYR A 245 9.26 -2.03 -9.45
N TRP A 246 10.14 -1.74 -8.48
CA TRP A 246 11.48 -2.29 -8.40
C TRP A 246 11.48 -3.81 -8.19
N ARG A 247 12.48 -4.50 -8.76
CA ARG A 247 12.80 -5.92 -8.55
C ARG A 247 14.23 -6.12 -8.06
N GLU A 248 14.43 -7.21 -7.32
CA GLU A 248 15.74 -7.63 -6.83
C GLU A 248 16.77 -7.69 -7.96
N GLY A 249 17.94 -7.09 -7.74
CA GLY A 249 18.99 -7.02 -8.75
C GLY A 249 18.97 -5.75 -9.61
N GLU A 250 17.89 -4.98 -9.59
CA GLU A 250 17.77 -3.73 -10.34
C GLU A 250 18.23 -2.50 -9.55
N GLU A 251 18.57 -1.44 -10.29
CA GLU A 251 18.87 -0.11 -9.74
C GLU A 251 17.61 0.75 -9.62
N ILE A 252 17.66 1.72 -8.72
CA ILE A 252 16.80 2.91 -8.72
C ILE A 252 17.66 4.14 -9.01
N ALA A 253 17.06 5.12 -9.69
CA ALA A 253 17.67 6.42 -9.94
C ALA A 253 16.93 7.51 -9.16
N ILE A 254 17.69 8.36 -8.49
CA ILE A 254 17.23 9.35 -7.52
C ILE A 254 17.72 10.73 -7.95
N SER A 255 16.78 11.67 -8.08
CA SER A 255 17.06 13.08 -8.27
C SER A 255 16.57 13.87 -7.07
N MET A 256 17.49 14.44 -6.29
CA MET A 256 17.16 15.12 -5.02
C MET A 256 16.78 16.59 -5.21
N LEU A 257 17.14 17.19 -6.35
CA LEU A 257 16.80 18.57 -6.72
C LEU A 257 16.42 18.63 -8.22
N PRO A 258 15.36 17.90 -8.63
CA PRO A 258 15.03 17.70 -10.05
C PRO A 258 14.75 18.99 -10.82
N GLU A 259 14.27 20.03 -10.13
CA GLU A 259 13.97 21.34 -10.75
C GLU A 259 15.18 22.30 -10.73
N THR A 260 16.34 21.85 -10.25
CA THR A 260 17.56 22.68 -10.17
C THR A 260 18.63 22.15 -11.11
N ASP A 261 19.10 23.00 -12.03
CA ASP A 261 20.35 22.75 -12.76
C ASP A 261 21.53 22.94 -11.80
N MET A 262 21.88 21.85 -11.10
CA MET A 262 22.93 21.86 -10.09
C MET A 262 24.31 22.17 -10.67
N PHE A 263 24.55 21.84 -11.94
CA PHE A 263 25.81 22.18 -12.60
C PHE A 263 25.92 23.70 -12.82
N ALA A 264 24.85 24.34 -13.31
CA ALA A 264 24.79 25.79 -13.45
C ALA A 264 24.90 26.50 -12.09
N ALA A 265 24.17 26.02 -11.08
CA ALA A 265 24.20 26.57 -9.72
C ALA A 265 25.61 26.49 -9.10
N LEU A 266 26.31 25.37 -9.24
CA LEU A 266 27.69 25.21 -8.77
C LEU A 266 28.67 26.10 -9.54
N ARG A 267 28.49 26.27 -10.87
CA ARG A 267 29.29 27.20 -11.66
C ARG A 267 29.10 28.64 -11.22
N GLN A 268 27.87 29.04 -10.92
CA GLN A 268 27.55 30.36 -10.38
C GLN A 268 28.20 30.56 -9.01
N ALA A 269 28.05 29.61 -8.09
CA ALA A 269 28.66 29.68 -6.76
C ALA A 269 30.20 29.79 -6.83
N ARG A 270 30.84 29.10 -7.79
CA ARG A 270 32.28 29.22 -8.07
C ARG A 270 32.67 30.62 -8.54
N ALA A 271 31.84 31.28 -9.35
CA ALA A 271 32.10 32.63 -9.85
C ALA A 271 31.90 33.71 -8.77
N GLU A 272 30.87 33.56 -7.93
CA GLU A 272 30.54 34.51 -6.86
C GLU A 272 31.51 34.42 -5.68
N ASN A 273 31.84 33.20 -5.24
CA ASN A 273 32.79 32.98 -4.17
C ASN A 273 33.52 31.64 -4.35
N GLY A 274 34.55 31.64 -5.21
CA GLY A 274 35.35 30.45 -5.47
C GLY A 274 36.15 29.94 -4.27
N ARG A 275 36.34 30.74 -3.20
CA ARG A 275 37.07 30.32 -1.99
C ARG A 275 36.23 29.47 -1.05
N GLN A 276 34.93 29.35 -1.27
CA GLN A 276 34.09 28.46 -0.46
C GLN A 276 34.31 26.99 -0.85
N ALA A 277 34.08 26.08 0.10
CA ALA A 277 34.18 24.65 -0.15
C ALA A 277 32.93 24.10 -0.86
N ALA A 278 33.07 22.98 -1.58
CA ALA A 278 31.98 22.38 -2.35
C ALA A 278 30.75 22.01 -1.50
N GLN A 279 30.95 21.47 -0.30
CA GLN A 279 29.86 21.16 0.64
C GLN A 279 29.09 22.40 1.08
N THR A 280 29.73 23.58 1.14
CA THR A 280 29.06 24.83 1.51
C THR A 280 28.11 25.28 0.42
N ALA A 281 28.52 25.19 -0.85
CA ALA A 281 27.63 25.51 -1.97
C ALA A 281 26.49 24.50 -2.12
N LEU A 282 26.76 23.20 -1.93
CA LEU A 282 25.70 22.18 -1.92
C LEU A 282 24.71 22.39 -0.77
N ALA A 283 25.19 22.81 0.40
CA ALA A 283 24.35 23.04 1.59
C ALA A 283 23.41 24.25 1.45
N ALA A 284 23.56 25.07 0.39
CA ALA A 284 22.58 26.09 0.05
C ALA A 284 21.26 25.49 -0.50
N PHE A 285 21.31 24.24 -0.99
CA PHE A 285 20.16 23.55 -1.59
C PHE A 285 19.78 22.26 -0.88
N LEU A 286 20.72 21.62 -0.18
CA LEU A 286 20.55 20.32 0.46
C LEU A 286 20.75 20.40 1.98
N PRO A 287 20.19 19.46 2.75
CA PRO A 287 20.54 19.28 4.15
C PRO A 287 22.07 19.20 4.35
N LYS A 288 22.61 19.96 5.31
CA LYS A 288 24.06 20.12 5.52
C LYS A 288 24.82 18.78 5.59
N LYS A 289 24.26 17.78 6.28
CA LYS A 289 24.87 16.43 6.37
C LYS A 289 24.94 15.74 5.02
N LEU A 290 23.88 15.84 4.22
CA LEU A 290 23.82 15.27 2.87
C LEU A 290 24.81 15.97 1.93
N ALA A 291 24.85 17.31 1.95
CA ALA A 291 25.82 18.09 1.19
C ALA A 291 27.27 17.71 1.52
N GLN A 292 27.58 17.54 2.81
CA GLN A 292 28.88 17.07 3.28
C GLN A 292 29.21 15.66 2.76
N THR A 293 28.31 14.69 2.95
CA THR A 293 28.53 13.31 2.50
C THR A 293 28.70 13.21 0.98
N ILE A 294 27.94 13.98 0.19
CA ILE A 294 28.09 14.02 -1.27
C ILE A 294 29.47 14.56 -1.66
N ALA A 295 29.91 15.67 -1.05
CA ALA A 295 31.23 16.22 -1.32
C ALA A 295 32.35 15.25 -0.96
N GLU A 296 32.28 14.60 0.21
CA GLU A 296 33.25 13.60 0.66
C GLU A 296 33.31 12.40 -0.30
N GLN A 297 32.17 11.80 -0.66
CA GLN A 297 32.12 10.65 -1.58
C GLN A 297 32.56 11.01 -3.01
N ALA A 298 32.37 12.26 -3.43
CA ALA A 298 32.85 12.74 -4.71
C ALA A 298 34.37 13.01 -4.72
N ASN A 299 35.05 12.95 -3.56
CA ASN A 299 36.41 13.45 -3.32
C ASN A 299 36.55 14.94 -3.68
N ALA A 300 35.53 15.72 -3.34
CA ALA A 300 35.43 17.15 -3.61
C ALA A 300 35.96 17.98 -2.43
N ALA A 301 37.23 17.79 -2.08
CA ALA A 301 37.93 18.59 -1.08
C ALA A 301 38.53 19.87 -1.70
N GLY A 302 38.60 20.95 -0.92
CA GLY A 302 39.21 22.22 -1.34
C GLY A 302 38.20 23.30 -1.75
N ASN A 303 38.71 24.35 -2.38
CA ASN A 303 37.94 25.53 -2.77
C ASN A 303 37.28 25.30 -4.13
N LEU A 304 36.05 25.76 -4.33
CA LEU A 304 35.34 25.62 -5.61
C LEU A 304 36.10 26.19 -6.81
N ALA A 305 36.93 27.22 -6.61
CA ALA A 305 37.79 27.81 -7.64
C ALA A 305 38.71 26.76 -8.29
N ASP A 306 39.09 25.72 -7.57
CA ASP A 306 40.01 24.67 -8.03
C ASP A 306 39.29 23.56 -8.82
N PHE A 307 37.97 23.58 -8.88
CA PHE A 307 37.16 22.54 -9.51
C PHE A 307 36.99 22.81 -10.99
N SER A 308 37.39 21.84 -11.82
CA SER A 308 37.03 21.80 -13.23
C SER A 308 35.52 21.63 -13.43
N ASP A 309 35.00 22.03 -14.58
CA ASP A 309 33.60 21.77 -14.95
C ASP A 309 33.27 20.27 -14.93
N LYS A 310 34.24 19.39 -15.23
CA LYS A 310 34.08 17.94 -15.10
C LYS A 310 33.84 17.53 -13.64
N ALA A 311 34.55 18.14 -12.69
CA ALA A 311 34.35 17.87 -11.27
C ALA A 311 32.99 18.39 -10.77
N LEU A 312 32.55 19.56 -11.24
CA LEU A 312 31.22 20.08 -10.93
C LEU A 312 30.10 19.20 -11.50
N ARG A 313 30.26 18.67 -12.72
CA ARG A 313 29.32 17.69 -13.28
C ARG A 313 29.25 16.39 -12.48
N LYS A 314 30.37 15.95 -11.88
CA LYS A 314 30.34 14.78 -10.97
C LYS A 314 29.50 15.05 -9.72
N LEU A 315 29.57 16.27 -9.16
CA LEU A 315 28.74 16.68 -8.03
C LEU A 315 27.26 16.77 -8.43
N GLU A 316 26.96 17.36 -9.59
CA GLU A 316 25.58 17.38 -10.13
C GLU A 316 25.02 15.97 -10.30
N ALA A 317 25.77 15.06 -10.92
CA ALA A 317 25.37 13.67 -11.08
C ALA A 317 25.16 12.95 -9.73
N ALA A 318 25.88 13.31 -8.67
CA ALA A 318 25.68 12.76 -7.33
C ALA A 318 24.40 13.29 -6.65
N VAL A 319 23.88 14.45 -7.08
CA VAL A 319 22.66 15.06 -6.55
C VAL A 319 21.42 14.64 -7.36
N ASN A 320 21.49 14.74 -8.69
CA ASN A 320 20.34 14.56 -9.58
C ASN A 320 20.40 13.29 -10.44
N GLY A 321 21.53 12.59 -10.45
CA GLY A 321 21.73 11.34 -11.17
C GLY A 321 22.14 10.17 -10.26
N TRP A 322 21.78 10.22 -8.98
CA TRP A 322 22.24 9.23 -8.01
C TRP A 322 21.61 7.87 -8.30
N ARG A 323 22.44 6.89 -8.68
CA ARG A 323 22.02 5.52 -8.95
C ARG A 323 22.48 4.62 -7.82
N VAL A 324 21.55 3.81 -7.31
CA VAL A 324 21.82 2.83 -6.26
C VAL A 324 21.11 1.53 -6.56
N LYS A 325 21.76 0.43 -6.17
CA LYS A 325 21.21 -0.92 -6.23
C LYS A 325 20.83 -1.37 -4.83
N PRO A 326 19.54 -1.37 -4.47
CA PRO A 326 19.10 -1.98 -3.22
C PRO A 326 19.50 -3.46 -3.14
N ALA A 327 19.89 -3.90 -1.95
CA ALA A 327 20.19 -5.30 -1.68
C ALA A 327 18.92 -6.15 -1.54
N GLY A 328 17.81 -5.53 -1.14
CA GLY A 328 16.54 -6.18 -0.89
C GLY A 328 15.47 -5.19 -0.43
N SER A 329 14.38 -5.72 0.13
CA SER A 329 13.40 -4.96 0.90
C SER A 329 13.40 -5.41 2.36
N GLU A 330 12.76 -4.63 3.23
CA GLU A 330 12.55 -5.03 4.62
C GLU A 330 11.48 -6.14 4.83
N GLY A 331 10.83 -6.56 3.74
CA GLY A 331 9.90 -7.68 3.72
C GLY A 331 8.54 -7.40 4.35
N TYR A 332 7.73 -8.45 4.51
CA TYR A 332 6.35 -8.35 5.00
C TYR A 332 6.20 -7.80 6.41
N ARG A 333 7.27 -7.74 7.22
CA ARG A 333 7.20 -7.19 8.57
C ARG A 333 6.98 -5.67 8.57
N THR A 334 7.36 -4.99 7.49
CA THR A 334 7.25 -3.52 7.38
C THR A 334 6.56 -3.04 6.11
N ALA A 335 6.38 -3.92 5.11
CA ALA A 335 5.56 -3.61 3.95
C ALA A 335 4.15 -3.17 4.36
N GLU A 336 3.60 -2.16 3.68
CA GLU A 336 2.22 -1.74 3.89
C GLU A 336 1.24 -2.73 3.23
N VAL A 337 1.59 -3.24 2.06
CA VAL A 337 0.73 -4.10 1.24
C VAL A 337 1.46 -5.28 0.61
N THR A 338 0.68 -6.21 0.10
CA THR A 338 1.11 -7.34 -0.72
C THR A 338 0.80 -7.04 -2.18
N LEU A 339 1.82 -7.12 -3.06
CA LEU A 339 1.61 -7.17 -4.51
C LEU A 339 1.35 -8.61 -4.93
N GLY A 340 0.57 -8.81 -6.00
CA GLY A 340 0.13 -10.13 -6.44
C GLY A 340 -1.13 -10.59 -5.68
N GLY A 341 -1.42 -11.88 -5.74
CA GLY A 341 -2.61 -12.46 -5.10
C GLY A 341 -3.44 -13.29 -6.07
N VAL A 342 -4.73 -13.48 -5.78
CA VAL A 342 -5.64 -14.24 -6.65
C VAL A 342 -5.70 -13.58 -8.03
N ASP A 343 -5.45 -14.36 -9.08
CA ASP A 343 -5.43 -13.88 -10.46
C ASP A 343 -6.81 -13.34 -10.85
N THR A 344 -6.84 -12.05 -11.19
CA THR A 344 -8.04 -11.32 -11.59
C THR A 344 -8.68 -11.85 -12.87
N HIS A 345 -7.97 -12.62 -13.69
CA HIS A 345 -8.55 -13.30 -14.84
C HIS A 345 -9.51 -14.43 -14.45
N ASP A 346 -9.36 -15.00 -13.25
CA ASP A 346 -10.24 -16.06 -12.72
C ASP A 346 -11.47 -15.48 -12.01
N LEU A 347 -11.55 -14.16 -11.88
CA LEU A 347 -12.63 -13.43 -11.22
C LEU A 347 -13.49 -12.64 -12.23
N ASP A 348 -14.78 -12.53 -11.95
CA ASP A 348 -15.67 -11.60 -12.64
C ASP A 348 -15.41 -10.16 -12.14
N SER A 349 -15.14 -9.23 -13.06
CA SER A 349 -14.78 -7.84 -12.72
C SER A 349 -15.94 -6.99 -12.21
N LYS A 350 -17.18 -7.47 -12.34
CA LYS A 350 -18.39 -6.80 -11.83
C LYS A 350 -18.78 -7.34 -10.46
N THR A 351 -18.69 -8.65 -10.23
CA THR A 351 -19.19 -9.27 -9.00
C THR A 351 -18.11 -9.67 -8.01
N MET A 352 -16.86 -9.78 -8.45
CA MET A 352 -15.74 -10.37 -7.70
C MET A 352 -15.88 -11.89 -7.47
N GLU A 353 -16.84 -12.53 -8.14
CA GLU A 353 -17.09 -13.98 -8.06
C GLU A 353 -16.04 -14.75 -8.85
N ALA A 354 -15.61 -15.90 -8.33
CA ALA A 354 -14.76 -16.85 -9.03
C ALA A 354 -15.54 -17.47 -10.20
N LYS A 355 -15.03 -17.32 -11.41
CA LYS A 355 -15.69 -17.80 -12.64
C LYS A 355 -15.91 -19.31 -12.66
N SER A 356 -15.00 -20.06 -12.04
CA SER A 356 -15.03 -21.53 -11.99
C SER A 356 -15.79 -22.09 -10.78
N VAL A 357 -16.10 -21.27 -9.77
CA VAL A 357 -16.71 -21.73 -8.51
C VAL A 357 -17.85 -20.79 -8.10
N PRO A 358 -19.08 -21.05 -8.59
CA PRO A 358 -20.24 -20.23 -8.26
C PRO A 358 -20.46 -20.13 -6.74
N GLY A 359 -20.72 -18.90 -6.29
CA GLY A 359 -20.88 -18.52 -4.90
C GLY A 359 -19.57 -18.25 -4.15
N LEU A 360 -18.38 -18.42 -4.74
CA LEU A 360 -17.10 -18.07 -4.10
C LEU A 360 -16.62 -16.71 -4.60
N TYR A 361 -16.28 -15.79 -3.69
CA TYR A 361 -15.85 -14.43 -4.01
C TYR A 361 -14.51 -14.11 -3.34
N PHE A 362 -13.72 -13.24 -3.98
CA PHE A 362 -12.46 -12.74 -3.43
C PHE A 362 -12.40 -11.22 -3.51
N ILE A 363 -12.15 -10.53 -2.40
CA ILE A 363 -12.18 -9.06 -2.33
C ILE A 363 -11.05 -8.45 -1.50
N GLY A 364 -10.71 -7.19 -1.77
CA GLY A 364 -9.64 -6.48 -1.09
C GLY A 364 -8.23 -6.96 -1.48
N GLU A 365 -7.29 -6.88 -0.55
CA GLU A 365 -5.84 -7.11 -0.77
C GLU A 365 -5.48 -8.57 -1.11
N VAL A 366 -6.42 -9.52 -1.00
CA VAL A 366 -6.18 -10.93 -1.39
C VAL A 366 -6.13 -11.10 -2.91
N VAL A 367 -6.71 -10.16 -3.66
CA VAL A 367 -6.78 -10.15 -5.13
C VAL A 367 -5.54 -9.45 -5.68
N ASP A 368 -5.07 -9.85 -6.87
CA ASP A 368 -4.00 -9.17 -7.64
C ASP A 368 -4.44 -7.78 -8.14
N VAL A 369 -4.70 -6.87 -7.20
CA VAL A 369 -4.96 -5.44 -7.39
C VAL A 369 -4.33 -4.68 -6.22
N THR A 370 -3.23 -4.00 -6.49
CA THR A 370 -2.46 -3.28 -5.47
C THR A 370 -2.39 -1.80 -5.79
N GLY A 371 -2.97 -0.98 -4.93
CA GLY A 371 -2.95 0.47 -5.06
C GLY A 371 -1.60 1.07 -4.69
N TRP A 372 -1.35 2.26 -5.22
CA TRP A 372 -0.28 3.14 -4.75
C TRP A 372 -0.43 3.49 -3.26
N LEU A 373 0.64 4.00 -2.65
CA LEU A 373 0.55 4.66 -1.36
C LEU A 373 -0.40 5.87 -1.48
N GLY A 374 -1.20 6.11 -0.43
CA GLY A 374 -2.02 7.32 -0.34
C GLY A 374 -3.54 7.10 -0.29
N GLY A 375 -4.01 5.97 0.26
CA GLY A 375 -5.43 5.68 0.45
C GLY A 375 -6.08 4.85 -0.67
N TYR A 376 -5.35 4.60 -1.77
CA TYR A 376 -5.84 3.81 -2.90
C TYR A 376 -6.19 2.36 -2.51
N ASN A 377 -5.38 1.72 -1.67
CA ASN A 377 -5.63 0.34 -1.22
C ASN A 377 -6.93 0.21 -0.40
N PHE A 378 -7.24 1.20 0.44
CA PHE A 378 -8.54 1.25 1.11
C PHE A 378 -9.66 1.50 0.10
N GLN A 379 -9.49 2.42 -0.85
CA GLN A 379 -10.49 2.61 -1.90
C GLN A 379 -10.79 1.32 -2.68
N TRP A 380 -9.77 0.53 -3.02
CA TRP A 380 -9.97 -0.79 -3.62
C TRP A 380 -10.74 -1.74 -2.70
N ALA A 381 -10.38 -1.80 -1.42
CA ALA A 381 -11.10 -2.61 -0.44
C ALA A 381 -12.58 -2.24 -0.35
N TRP A 382 -12.91 -0.94 -0.29
CA TRP A 382 -14.29 -0.46 -0.29
C TRP A 382 -15.01 -0.82 -1.59
N SER A 383 -14.37 -0.60 -2.74
CA SER A 383 -15.01 -0.78 -4.05
C SER A 383 -15.29 -2.24 -4.36
N SER A 384 -14.31 -3.12 -4.11
CA SER A 384 -14.46 -4.57 -4.29
C SER A 384 -15.42 -5.17 -3.27
N GLY A 385 -15.33 -4.75 -2.00
CA GLY A 385 -16.27 -5.17 -0.96
C GLY A 385 -17.71 -4.78 -1.28
N TRP A 386 -17.94 -3.54 -1.75
CA TRP A 386 -19.27 -3.10 -2.19
C TRP A 386 -19.76 -3.95 -3.37
N CYS A 387 -18.93 -4.21 -4.37
CA CYS A 387 -19.32 -5.01 -5.54
C CYS A 387 -19.75 -6.44 -5.17
N ALA A 388 -18.98 -7.12 -4.32
CA ALA A 388 -19.35 -8.46 -3.83
C ALA A 388 -20.62 -8.39 -2.95
N GLY A 389 -20.73 -7.37 -2.09
CA GLY A 389 -21.92 -7.14 -1.27
C GLY A 389 -23.20 -6.91 -2.09
N GLN A 390 -23.10 -6.38 -3.32
CA GLN A 390 -24.21 -6.23 -4.26
C GLN A 390 -24.56 -7.52 -5.05
N ALA A 391 -23.67 -8.52 -5.05
CA ALA A 391 -23.85 -9.75 -5.82
C ALA A 391 -24.22 -10.95 -4.92
N ALA A 392 -23.52 -11.10 -3.79
CA ALA A 392 -23.58 -12.25 -2.90
C ALA A 392 -24.96 -12.55 -2.28
#